data_AF-A0A6I9SFD8-F1
#
_entry.id   AF-A0A6I9SFD8-F1
#
_cell.length_a   1.000
_cell.length_b   1.000
_cell.length_c   1.000
_cell.angle_alpha   90.00
_cell.angle_beta   90.00
_cell.angle_gamma   90.00
#
_symmetry.space_group_name_H-M   'P 1'
#
loop_
_entity.id
_entity.type
_entity.pdbx_description
1 polymer ?
#
loop_
_entity_poly.entity_id
_entity_poly.type
_entity_poly.pdbx_seq_one_letter_code
_entity_poly.pdbx_strand_id
1 'polypeptide(L)'
;MFDGAAPSKRSAMADEDDARLHISLLVEVSKGEASDYVLQFVCSAWPDSIDVEKVFPLHRGPAAPRPYMGPDFKELDEELGSAVREFLEERGVNDDLAEFLHGYMANKDKTELLRWLRNVESYVKK
;
A
#
# COMPACT_ATOMS: atom_id res chain seq x y z
N MET A 1 -7.58 -7.00 0.70
CA MET A 1 -8.91 -6.41 0.90
C MET A 1 -8.67 -4.91 1.01
N PHE A 2 -9.54 -4.10 0.43
CA PHE A 2 -9.48 -2.66 0.61
C PHE A 2 -9.63 -2.33 2.10
N ASP A 3 -8.85 -1.40 2.60
CA ASP A 3 -8.75 -1.07 4.03
C ASP A 3 -9.15 0.37 4.36
N GLY A 4 -9.54 1.13 3.33
CA GLY A 4 -10.16 2.44 3.48
C GLY A 4 -10.99 2.84 2.26
N ALA A 5 -11.69 3.96 2.38
CA ALA A 5 -12.38 4.60 1.26
C ALA A 5 -12.43 6.12 1.46
N ALA A 6 -12.42 6.87 0.37
CA ALA A 6 -12.58 8.31 0.33
C ALA A 6 -13.54 8.72 -0.80
N PRO A 7 -14.23 9.87 -0.70
CA PRO A 7 -15.06 10.37 -1.80
C PRO A 7 -14.23 10.64 -3.07
N SER A 8 -14.82 10.41 -4.24
CA SER A 8 -14.22 10.73 -5.55
C SER A 8 -13.84 12.21 -5.66
N LYS A 9 -12.73 12.48 -6.36
CA LYS A 9 -12.24 13.84 -6.62
C LYS A 9 -13.12 14.60 -7.64
N ARG A 10 -14.09 13.94 -8.29
CA ARG A 10 -14.99 14.56 -9.29
C ARG A 10 -16.42 14.68 -8.77
N SER A 11 -16.82 15.94 -8.56
CA SER A 11 -18.19 16.47 -8.45
C SER A 11 -18.81 16.61 -7.05
N ALA A 12 -19.50 17.75 -6.88
CA ALA A 12 -20.29 18.13 -5.71
C ALA A 12 -21.71 17.50 -5.70
N MET A 13 -21.90 16.40 -6.41
CA MET A 13 -23.09 15.55 -6.36
C MET A 13 -22.59 14.10 -6.37
N ALA A 14 -22.19 13.61 -5.19
CA ALA A 14 -21.75 12.24 -5.03
C ALA A 14 -22.97 11.30 -5.10
N ASP A 15 -23.04 10.46 -6.13
CA ASP A 15 -23.71 9.17 -5.98
C ASP A 15 -22.93 8.35 -4.94
N GLU A 16 -23.62 7.63 -4.06
CA GLU A 16 -23.00 6.78 -3.01
C GLU A 16 -22.03 5.72 -3.57
N ASP A 17 -22.07 5.48 -4.88
CA ASP A 17 -21.26 4.48 -5.59
C ASP A 17 -19.88 5.00 -6.04
N ASP A 18 -19.59 6.31 -5.90
CA ASP A 18 -18.32 6.92 -6.37
C ASP A 18 -17.26 7.04 -5.25
N ALA A 19 -17.13 6.00 -4.44
CA ALA A 19 -16.10 5.91 -3.40
C ALA A 19 -14.77 5.38 -3.99
N ARG A 20 -13.69 6.15 -3.81
CA ARG A 20 -12.32 5.70 -4.11
C ARG A 20 -11.86 4.78 -2.99
N LEU A 21 -11.73 3.50 -3.29
CA LEU A 21 -11.20 2.50 -2.37
C LEU A 21 -9.70 2.73 -2.13
N HIS A 22 -9.21 2.30 -0.98
CA HIS A 22 -7.81 2.44 -0.56
C HIS A 22 -7.19 1.08 -0.28
N ILE A 23 -5.90 0.96 -0.59
CA ILE A 23 -5.06 -0.18 -0.27
C ILE A 23 -3.79 0.34 0.43
N SER A 24 -3.55 -0.04 1.69
CA SER A 24 -2.24 0.15 2.32
C SER A 24 -1.20 -0.78 1.71
N LEU A 25 -0.08 -0.20 1.30
CA LEU A 25 1.09 -0.90 0.77
C LEU A 25 2.29 -0.66 1.67
N LEU A 26 2.97 -1.75 2.00
CA LEU A 26 4.28 -1.70 2.65
C LEU A 26 5.33 -2.09 1.62
N VAL A 27 6.13 -1.13 1.18
CA VAL A 27 7.20 -1.36 0.22
C VAL A 27 8.51 -1.45 0.96
N GLU A 28 9.23 -2.55 0.74
CA GLU A 28 10.53 -2.80 1.34
C GLU A 28 11.59 -2.86 0.24
N VAL A 29 12.56 -1.95 0.27
CA VAL A 29 13.64 -1.87 -0.72
C VAL A 29 14.98 -2.17 -0.07
N SER A 30 15.61 -3.25 -0.51
CA SER A 30 16.94 -3.66 -0.04
C SER A 30 18.01 -3.55 -1.13
N LYS A 31 19.24 -3.20 -0.72
CA LYS A 31 20.40 -3.04 -1.62
C LYS A 31 21.30 -4.30 -1.66
N GLY A 32 20.72 -5.48 -1.47
CA GLY A 32 21.43 -6.77 -1.43
C GLY A 32 21.60 -7.34 -0.02
N GLU A 33 22.23 -8.52 0.07
CA GLU A 33 22.37 -9.28 1.33
C GLU A 33 23.34 -8.63 2.33
N ALA A 34 24.31 -7.84 1.85
CA ALA A 34 25.33 -7.21 2.69
C ALA A 34 24.86 -5.94 3.42
N SER A 35 23.66 -5.42 3.11
CA SER A 35 23.12 -4.25 3.80
C SER A 35 22.38 -4.69 5.06
N ASP A 36 22.86 -4.21 6.20
CA ASP A 36 22.19 -4.35 7.51
C ASP A 36 20.90 -3.54 7.61
N TYR A 37 20.66 -2.65 6.64
CA TYR A 37 19.49 -1.80 6.58
C TYR A 37 18.65 -2.05 5.35
N VAL A 38 17.34 -1.85 5.52
CA VAL A 38 16.36 -1.86 4.46
C VAL A 38 15.55 -0.58 4.54
N LEU A 39 15.18 -0.03 3.40
CA LEU A 39 14.34 1.17 3.37
C LEU A 39 12.88 0.73 3.27
N GLN A 40 12.07 1.12 4.25
CA GLN A 40 10.66 0.81 4.30
C GLN A 40 9.84 2.05 3.98
N PHE A 41 8.83 1.87 3.15
CA PHE A 41 7.88 2.89 2.76
C PHE A 41 6.48 2.43 3.11
N VAL A 42 5.70 3.31 3.73
CA VAL A 42 4.27 3.13 3.92
C VAL A 42 3.59 3.97 2.85
N CYS A 43 2.85 3.30 1.97
CA CYS A 43 2.21 3.93 0.84
C CYS A 43 0.70 3.65 0.84
N SER A 44 -0.05 4.59 0.29
CA SER A 44 -1.49 4.54 0.14
C SER A 44 -1.82 4.48 -1.35
N ALA A 45 -2.28 3.32 -1.81
CA ALA A 45 -2.66 3.12 -3.21
C ALA A 45 -4.16 3.38 -3.41
N TRP A 46 -4.44 4.44 -4.14
CA TRP A 46 -5.74 4.79 -4.69
C TRP A 46 -5.89 4.21 -6.11
N PRO A 47 -7.09 4.24 -6.72
CA PRO A 47 -7.30 3.64 -8.04
C PRO A 47 -6.40 4.22 -9.15
N ASP A 48 -6.00 5.48 -8.99
CA ASP A 48 -5.29 6.28 -9.97
C ASP A 48 -3.94 6.80 -9.48
N SER A 49 -3.55 6.55 -8.22
CA SER A 49 -2.30 7.10 -7.68
C SER A 49 -1.75 6.31 -6.49
N ILE A 50 -0.43 6.38 -6.29
CA ILE A 50 0.23 5.92 -5.05
C ILE A 50 0.83 7.11 -4.30
N ASP A 51 0.36 7.33 -3.07
CA ASP A 51 0.89 8.36 -2.18
C ASP A 51 1.83 7.74 -1.14
N VAL A 52 3.00 8.35 -0.92
CA VAL A 52 3.91 7.94 0.16
C VAL A 52 3.50 8.66 1.44
N GLU A 53 3.26 7.91 2.51
CA GLU A 53 2.92 8.45 3.82
C GLU A 53 4.13 8.57 4.74
N LYS A 54 5.01 7.56 4.72
CA LYS A 54 6.21 7.50 5.56
C LYS A 54 7.34 6.78 4.86
N VAL A 55 8.56 7.18 5.19
CA VAL A 55 9.80 6.52 4.77
C VAL A 55 10.76 6.44 5.95
N PHE A 56 11.27 5.25 6.25
CA PHE A 56 12.24 5.07 7.34
C PHE A 56 13.14 3.84 7.13
N PRO A 57 14.40 3.91 7.60
CA PRO A 57 15.30 2.77 7.57
C PRO A 57 14.94 1.77 8.68
N LEU A 58 14.91 0.49 8.34
CA LEU A 58 14.77 -0.63 9.26
C LEU A 58 16.07 -1.42 9.31
N HIS A 59 16.53 -1.75 10.51
CA HIS A 59 17.67 -2.64 10.72
C HIS A 59 17.23 -4.10 10.62
N ARG A 60 17.98 -4.94 9.89
CA ARG A 60 17.69 -6.38 9.72
C ARG A 60 18.01 -7.25 10.94
N GLY A 61 18.74 -6.69 11.91
CA GLY A 61 19.08 -7.35 13.16
C GLY A 61 17.98 -7.23 14.24
N PRO A 62 18.29 -7.51 15.51
CA PRO A 62 17.33 -7.36 16.60
C PRO A 62 16.81 -5.93 16.63
N ALA A 63 15.49 -5.80 16.50
CA ALA A 63 14.84 -4.50 16.47
C ALA A 63 15.12 -3.74 17.78
N ALA A 64 15.57 -2.49 17.65
CA ALA A 64 15.57 -1.59 18.78
C ALA A 64 14.14 -1.50 19.34
N PRO A 65 13.93 -1.42 20.66
CA PRO A 65 12.60 -1.42 21.26
C PRO A 65 11.70 -0.27 20.78
N ARG A 66 12.29 0.81 20.26
CA ARG A 66 11.60 1.95 19.62
C ARG A 66 12.46 2.46 18.46
N PRO A 67 12.32 1.89 17.25
CA PRO A 67 13.02 2.41 16.08
C PRO A 67 12.42 3.77 15.69
N TYR A 68 13.26 4.66 15.18
CA TYR A 68 12.80 5.95 14.66
C TYR A 68 12.06 5.72 13.34
N MET A 69 10.80 6.14 13.27
CA MET A 69 9.89 5.87 12.15
C MET A 69 9.89 6.97 11.07
N GLY A 70 10.84 7.91 11.14
CA GLY A 70 10.87 9.07 10.25
C GLY A 70 9.82 10.13 10.62
N PRO A 71 9.94 11.34 10.03
CA PRO A 71 8.87 12.33 10.06
C PRO A 71 7.71 11.90 9.15
N ASP A 72 6.59 12.61 9.21
CA ASP A 72 5.54 12.43 8.21
C ASP A 72 6.03 12.90 6.84
N PHE A 73 5.69 12.18 5.76
CA PHE A 73 6.23 12.49 4.43
C PHE A 73 5.88 13.90 3.94
N LYS A 74 4.77 14.47 4.42
CA LYS A 74 4.34 15.85 4.14
C LYS A 74 5.23 16.92 4.77
N GLU A 75 6.04 16.56 5.75
CA GLU A 75 6.99 17.45 6.43
C GLU A 75 8.36 17.46 5.75
N LEU A 76 8.61 16.54 4.81
CA LEU A 76 9.83 16.54 4.01
C LEU A 76 9.84 17.73 3.06
N ASP A 77 11.03 18.22 2.75
CA ASP A 77 11.20 19.21 1.70
C ASP A 77 10.76 18.67 0.33
N GLU A 78 10.32 19.57 -0.56
CA GLU A 78 9.73 19.20 -1.84
C GLU A 78 10.70 18.44 -2.76
N GLU A 79 11.98 18.82 -2.72
CA GLU A 79 13.05 18.19 -3.52
C GLU A 79 13.28 16.74 -3.08
N LEU A 80 13.45 16.51 -1.78
CA LEU A 80 13.58 15.16 -1.20
C LEU A 80 12.32 14.33 -1.45
N GLY A 81 11.14 14.93 -1.30
CA GLY A 81 9.86 14.29 -1.61
C GLY A 81 9.77 13.83 -3.06
N SER A 82 10.23 14.64 -4.03
CA SER A 82 10.28 14.25 -5.43
C SER A 82 11.26 13.10 -5.67
N ALA A 83 12.48 13.21 -5.13
CA ALA A 83 13.49 12.17 -5.28
C ALA A 83 13.04 10.81 -4.72
N VAL A 84 12.29 10.81 -3.60
CA VAL A 84 11.73 9.57 -3.04
C VAL A 84 10.65 8.96 -3.95
N ARG A 85 9.78 9.78 -4.55
CA ARG A 85 8.76 9.30 -5.50
C ARG A 85 9.42 8.72 -6.76
N GLU A 86 10.36 9.45 -7.35
CA GLU A 86 11.14 8.98 -8.52
C GLU A 86 11.87 7.66 -8.24
N PHE A 87 12.47 7.52 -7.05
CA PHE A 87 13.13 6.28 -6.63
C PHE A 87 12.19 5.06 -6.59
N LEU A 88 10.92 5.27 -6.19
CA LEU A 88 9.89 4.23 -6.14
C LEU A 88 9.34 3.93 -7.54
N GLU A 89 9.12 4.95 -8.36
CA GLU A 89 8.66 4.81 -9.75
C GLU A 89 9.66 3.99 -10.59
N GLU A 90 10.96 4.26 -10.46
CA GLU A 90 12.02 3.48 -11.13
C GLU A 90 12.01 1.98 -10.75
N ARG A 91 11.43 1.64 -9.59
CA ARG A 91 11.28 0.26 -9.10
C ARG A 91 9.92 -0.36 -9.44
N GLY A 92 9.09 0.35 -10.20
CA GLY A 92 7.77 -0.08 -10.61
C GLY A 92 6.68 0.11 -9.54
N VAL A 93 6.95 0.92 -8.50
CA VAL A 93 5.92 1.35 -7.56
C VAL A 93 5.37 2.68 -8.07
N ASN A 94 4.38 2.59 -8.95
CA ASN A 94 3.81 3.72 -9.69
C ASN A 94 2.27 3.56 -9.86
N ASP A 95 1.65 4.48 -10.60
CA ASP A 95 0.20 4.51 -10.81
C ASP A 95 -0.32 3.26 -11.55
N ASP A 96 0.46 2.70 -12.49
CA ASP A 96 0.10 1.45 -13.19
C ASP A 96 0.00 0.27 -12.20
N LEU A 97 0.91 0.21 -11.22
CA LEU A 97 0.82 -0.78 -10.15
C LEU A 97 -0.43 -0.57 -9.29
N ALA A 98 -0.82 0.68 -9.04
CA ALA A 98 -2.03 1.00 -8.30
C ALA A 98 -3.27 0.44 -9.02
N GLU A 99 -3.42 0.74 -10.32
CA GLU A 99 -4.53 0.25 -11.14
C GLU A 99 -4.58 -1.29 -11.14
N PHE A 100 -3.42 -1.93 -11.34
CA PHE A 100 -3.31 -3.39 -11.29
C PHE A 100 -3.75 -3.96 -9.93
N LEU A 101 -3.28 -3.37 -8.83
CA LEU A 101 -3.59 -3.83 -7.47
C LEU A 101 -5.09 -3.70 -7.17
N HIS A 102 -5.73 -2.63 -7.62
CA HIS A 102 -7.17 -2.44 -7.48
C HIS A 102 -7.97 -3.53 -8.21
N GLY A 103 -7.62 -3.82 -9.47
CA GLY A 103 -8.23 -4.93 -10.22
C GLY A 103 -7.98 -6.30 -9.56
N TYR A 104 -6.74 -6.54 -9.12
CA TYR A 104 -6.36 -7.78 -8.44
C TYR A 104 -7.10 -7.95 -7.10
N MET A 105 -7.23 -6.90 -6.29
CA MET A 105 -7.95 -6.93 -5.01
C MET A 105 -9.43 -7.26 -5.21
N ALA A 106 -10.10 -6.67 -6.20
CA ALA A 106 -11.50 -6.96 -6.49
C ALA A 106 -11.73 -8.44 -6.88
N ASN A 107 -10.80 -9.02 -7.66
CA ASN A 107 -10.88 -10.43 -8.02
C ASN A 107 -10.53 -11.37 -6.85
N LYS A 108 -9.50 -11.00 -6.06
CA LYS A 108 -9.05 -11.78 -4.90
C LYS A 108 -10.15 -11.86 -3.85
N ASP A 109 -10.85 -10.76 -3.59
CA ASP A 109 -11.93 -10.72 -2.59
C ASP A 109 -13.04 -11.73 -2.91
N LYS A 110 -13.53 -11.74 -4.15
CA LYS A 110 -14.52 -12.73 -4.64
C LYS A 110 -14.00 -14.16 -4.54
N THR A 111 -12.73 -14.38 -4.92
CA THR A 111 -12.13 -15.71 -4.93
C THR A 111 -11.95 -16.26 -3.51
N GLU A 112 -11.48 -15.44 -2.58
CA GLU A 112 -11.31 -15.82 -1.18
C GLU A 112 -12.64 -16.02 -0.47
N LEU A 113 -13.68 -15.22 -0.77
CA LEU A 113 -15.03 -15.46 -0.26
C LEU A 113 -15.56 -16.83 -0.67
N LEU A 114 -15.44 -17.19 -1.95
CA LEU A 114 -15.86 -18.51 -2.44
C LEU A 114 -15.05 -19.65 -1.78
N ARG A 115 -13.75 -19.46 -1.63
CA ARG A 115 -12.88 -20.44 -0.96
C ARG A 115 -13.27 -20.61 0.51
N TRP A 116 -13.53 -19.51 1.21
CA TRP A 116 -13.99 -19.52 2.59
C TRP A 116 -15.33 -20.22 2.74
N LEU A 117 -16.32 -19.91 1.89
CA LEU A 117 -17.63 -20.57 1.90
C LEU A 117 -17.52 -22.08 1.70
N ARG A 118 -16.69 -22.54 0.75
CA ARG A 118 -16.43 -23.96 0.53
C ARG A 118 -15.81 -24.63 1.76
N ASN A 119 -14.88 -23.95 2.43
CA ASN A 119 -14.29 -24.45 3.67
C ASN A 119 -15.37 -24.59 4.75
N VAL A 120 -16.18 -23.56 4.98
CA VAL A 120 -17.28 -23.58 5.96
C VAL A 120 -18.27 -24.72 5.67
N GLU A 121 -18.69 -24.86 4.42
CA GLU A 121 -19.57 -25.94 3.98
C GLU A 121 -18.98 -27.32 4.31
N SER A 122 -17.68 -27.52 4.08
CA SER A 122 -16.99 -28.77 4.39
C SER A 122 -16.93 -29.10 5.88
N TYR A 123 -16.90 -28.08 6.74
CA TYR A 123 -16.95 -28.24 8.20
C TYR A 123 -18.36 -28.53 8.70
N VAL A 124 -19.39 -27.89 8.13
CA VAL A 124 -20.79 -28.04 8.57
C VAL A 124 -21.43 -29.33 8.07
N LYS A 125 -21.00 -29.86 6.91
CA LYS A 125 -21.51 -31.13 6.35
C LYS A 125 -20.90 -32.38 6.99
N LYS A 126 -19.98 -32.23 7.95
CA LYS A 126 -19.52 -33.29 8.85
C LYS A 126 -20.35 -33.29 10.12
#